data_AF-A0A218W4Y3-F1
#
_entry.id   AF-A0A218W4Y3-F1
#
_cell.length_a   1.000
_cell.length_b   1.000
_cell.length_c   1.000
_cell.angle_alpha   90.00
_cell.angle_beta   90.00
_cell.angle_gamma   90.00
#
_symmetry.space_group_name_H-M   'P 1'
#
loop_
_entity.id
_entity.type
_entity.pdbx_description
1 polymer ?
#
loop_
_entity_poly.entity_id
_entity_poly.type
_entity_poly.pdbx_seq_one_letter_code
_entity_poly.pdbx_strand_id
1 'polypeptide(L)'
;MEGPPENDCCSVCHGPFQVPCQANCSHWFCGNCIMLVWDHGSALQPCKCPLCRREITLLVPGEASLRQRQDPSISTILRKVETYNRRFGGRDNGLIQRMQDLPFFLRRLLRELMDPQRSLPLFIRARVYLAMILSAIYILSPVDFIPEAILGIIGYLDDLIILLVCVLHVAALYRSVLYFRHGGS
;
A
#
# COMPACT_ATOMS: atom_id res chain seq x y z
N MET A 1 8.18 10.00 -1.58
CA MET A 1 8.86 8.77 -1.97
C MET A 1 10.02 9.19 -2.84
N GLU A 2 11.23 8.77 -2.48
CA GLU A 2 12.31 8.67 -3.46
C GLU A 2 11.77 7.84 -4.61
N GLY A 3 12.07 8.25 -5.84
CA GLY A 3 11.47 7.69 -7.04
C GLY A 3 11.80 6.21 -7.26
N PRO A 4 11.64 5.71 -8.50
CA PRO A 4 12.16 4.40 -8.86
C PRO A 4 13.66 4.29 -8.53
N PRO A 5 14.19 3.07 -8.31
CA PRO A 5 15.62 2.86 -8.06
C PRO A 5 16.50 3.51 -9.13
N GLU A 6 17.67 3.99 -8.74
CA GLU A 6 18.64 4.58 -9.67
C GLU A 6 19.06 3.53 -10.72
N ASN A 7 19.10 3.94 -11.99
CA ASN A 7 19.39 3.09 -13.17
C ASN A 7 18.34 2.02 -13.51
N ASP A 8 17.16 2.04 -12.90
CA ASP A 8 16.05 1.18 -13.31
C ASP A 8 15.26 1.79 -14.49
N CYS A 9 14.62 0.94 -15.28
CA CYS A 9 13.86 1.33 -16.48
C CYS A 9 12.44 0.77 -16.47
N CYS A 10 11.53 1.44 -17.15
CA CYS A 10 10.16 0.96 -17.24
C CYS A 10 10.09 -0.32 -18.09
N SER A 11 9.56 -1.41 -17.54
CA SER A 11 9.47 -2.70 -18.25
C SER A 11 8.47 -2.75 -19.42
N VAL A 12 7.81 -1.63 -19.73
CA VAL A 12 6.83 -1.54 -20.83
C VAL A 12 7.40 -0.77 -22.01
N CYS A 13 7.98 0.41 -21.79
CA CYS A 13 8.64 1.19 -22.84
C CYS A 13 10.15 0.99 -22.93
N HIS A 14 10.75 0.26 -21.96
CA HIS A 14 12.19 0.04 -21.81
C HIS A 14 13.04 1.33 -21.69
N GLY A 15 12.40 2.46 -21.40
CA GLY A 15 13.05 3.76 -21.23
C GLY A 15 13.04 4.26 -19.78
N PRO A 16 13.61 5.45 -19.55
CA PRO A 16 13.58 6.10 -18.24
C PRO A 16 12.14 6.40 -17.82
N PHE A 17 11.89 6.38 -16.51
CA PHE A 17 10.55 6.59 -15.98
C PHE A 17 10.06 8.02 -16.20
N GLN A 18 8.99 8.16 -16.98
CA GLN A 18 8.23 9.40 -17.10
C GLN A 18 6.98 9.33 -16.22
N VAL A 19 6.84 10.29 -15.30
CA VAL A 19 5.78 10.30 -14.29
C VAL A 19 5.70 8.93 -13.59
N PRO A 20 6.77 8.52 -12.87
CA PRO A 20 6.84 7.21 -12.25
C PRO A 20 5.65 6.95 -11.33
N CYS A 21 5.01 5.81 -11.52
CA CYS A 21 3.91 5.31 -10.70
C CYS A 21 4.28 3.95 -10.13
N GLN A 22 4.17 3.80 -8.82
CA GLN A 22 4.42 2.55 -8.13
C GLN A 22 3.11 1.78 -7.91
N ALA A 23 3.09 0.49 -8.24
CA ALA A 23 1.96 -0.39 -7.97
C ALA A 23 1.97 -0.94 -6.52
N ASN A 24 0.84 -1.49 -6.05
CA ASN A 24 0.75 -2.19 -4.74
C ASN A 24 1.71 -3.38 -4.61
N CYS A 25 2.21 -3.93 -5.72
CA CYS A 25 3.25 -4.95 -5.74
C CYS A 25 4.68 -4.38 -5.70
N SER A 26 4.86 -3.08 -5.44
CA SER A 26 6.12 -2.33 -5.37
C SER A 26 6.86 -2.06 -6.69
N HIS A 27 6.44 -2.66 -7.80
CA HIS A 27 7.01 -2.38 -9.13
C HIS A 27 6.65 -0.99 -9.65
N TRP A 28 7.56 -0.41 -10.43
CA TRP A 28 7.44 0.92 -11.01
C TRP A 28 7.15 0.87 -12.50
N PHE A 29 6.34 1.82 -12.97
CA PHE A 29 6.03 2.01 -14.39
C PHE A 29 5.90 3.50 -14.71
N CYS A 30 6.07 3.88 -15.98
CA CYS A 30 5.62 5.20 -16.44
C CYS A 30 4.10 5.29 -16.32
N GLY A 31 3.55 6.44 -15.92
CA GLY A 31 2.10 6.63 -15.79
C GLY A 31 1.35 6.32 -17.09
N ASN A 32 1.85 6.79 -18.23
CA ASN A 32 1.25 6.47 -19.54
C ASN A 32 1.33 4.98 -19.89
N CYS A 33 2.45 4.33 -19.60
CA CYS A 33 2.65 2.92 -19.93
C CYS A 33 1.68 2.01 -19.18
N ILE A 34 1.50 2.23 -17.88
CA ILE A 34 0.62 1.38 -17.08
C ILE A 34 -0.87 1.64 -17.39
N MET A 35 -1.23 2.88 -17.75
CA MET A 35 -2.58 3.18 -18.26
C MET A 35 -2.83 2.51 -19.61
N LEU A 36 -1.84 2.49 -20.51
CA LEU A 36 -1.96 1.79 -21.80
C LEU A 36 -2.16 0.28 -21.62
N VAL A 37 -1.44 -0.34 -20.66
CA VAL A 37 -1.61 -1.75 -20.29
C VAL A 37 -3.03 -2.01 -19.78
N TRP A 38 -3.60 -1.08 -19.02
CA TRP A 38 -4.99 -1.20 -18.58
C TRP A 38 -5.99 -1.03 -19.74
N ASP A 39 -5.79 -0.05 -20.62
CA ASP A 39 -6.65 0.22 -21.78
C ASP A 39 -6.72 -0.97 -22.76
N HIS A 40 -5.61 -1.71 -22.93
CA HIS A 40 -5.59 -2.93 -23.75
C HIS A 40 -6.19 -4.16 -23.04
N GLY A 41 -6.38 -4.09 -21.72
CA GLY A 41 -6.97 -5.14 -20.93
C GLY A 41 -8.50 -5.05 -20.91
N SER A 42 -9.09 -5.56 -19.83
CA SER A 42 -10.51 -5.35 -19.56
C SER A 42 -10.71 -4.07 -18.77
N ALA A 43 -11.41 -3.09 -19.33
CA ALA A 43 -11.74 -1.84 -18.62
C ALA A 43 -12.51 -2.06 -17.30
N LEU A 44 -13.14 -3.23 -17.13
CA LEU A 44 -13.91 -3.62 -15.95
C LEU A 44 -13.07 -4.31 -14.86
N GLN A 45 -11.83 -4.71 -15.16
CA GLN A 45 -10.95 -5.38 -14.20
C GLN A 45 -9.68 -4.58 -13.96
N PRO A 46 -9.06 -4.71 -12.77
CA PRO A 46 -7.74 -4.18 -12.52
C PRO A 46 -6.73 -4.76 -13.52
N CYS A 47 -5.79 -3.96 -14.00
CA CYS A 47 -4.71 -4.49 -14.82
C CYS A 47 -3.76 -5.34 -13.97
N LYS A 48 -3.10 -6.31 -14.61
CA LYS A 48 -2.09 -7.14 -13.95
C LYS A 48 -0.72 -6.54 -14.14
N CYS A 49 0.12 -6.65 -13.11
CA CYS A 49 1.51 -6.21 -13.17
C CYS A 49 2.27 -6.98 -14.27
N PRO A 50 2.91 -6.29 -15.23
CA PRO A 50 3.73 -6.96 -16.26
C PRO A 50 4.86 -7.83 -15.71
N LEU A 51 5.38 -7.52 -14.51
CA LEU A 51 6.51 -8.22 -13.90
C LEU A 51 6.09 -9.41 -13.05
N CYS A 52 5.11 -9.25 -12.16
CA CYS A 52 4.72 -10.30 -11.20
C CYS A 52 3.28 -10.80 -11.34
N ARG A 53 2.53 -10.31 -12.34
CA ARG A 53 1.16 -10.73 -12.67
C ARG A 53 0.10 -10.52 -11.58
N ARG A 54 0.44 -9.90 -10.46
CA ARG A 54 -0.50 -9.49 -9.40
C ARG A 54 -1.45 -8.41 -9.90
N GLU A 55 -2.68 -8.40 -9.40
CA GLU A 55 -3.64 -7.33 -9.69
C GLU A 55 -3.15 -6.00 -9.11
N ILE A 56 -3.15 -4.97 -9.96
CA ILE A 56 -2.80 -3.62 -9.56
C ILE A 56 -4.07 -2.91 -9.18
N THR A 57 -4.32 -2.73 -7.89
CA THR A 57 -5.53 -2.02 -7.42
C THR A 57 -5.27 -0.60 -6.97
N LEU A 58 -3.99 -0.26 -6.81
CA LEU A 58 -3.57 1.07 -6.39
C LEU A 58 -2.25 1.42 -7.06
N LEU A 59 -2.22 2.59 -7.67
CA LEU A 59 -1.05 3.21 -8.26
C LEU A 59 -0.71 4.49 -7.49
N VAL A 60 0.52 4.59 -7.02
CA VAL A 60 0.99 5.74 -6.25
C VAL A 60 2.04 6.49 -7.05
N PRO A 61 1.74 7.71 -7.53
CA PRO A 61 2.71 8.54 -8.26
C PRO A 61 3.91 8.93 -7.37
N GLY A 62 5.08 9.05 -8.00
CA GLY A 62 6.29 9.56 -7.37
C GLY A 62 6.13 11.02 -6.91
N GLU A 63 6.81 11.38 -5.82
CA GLU A 63 6.62 12.68 -5.17
C GLU A 63 7.11 13.85 -6.03
N ALA A 64 8.17 13.64 -6.81
CA ALA A 64 8.66 14.59 -7.81
C ALA A 64 7.58 14.91 -8.87
N SER A 65 6.86 13.88 -9.34
CA SER A 65 5.79 14.06 -10.32
C SER A 65 4.59 14.80 -9.75
N LEU A 66 4.28 14.59 -8.47
CA LEU A 66 3.21 15.34 -7.78
C LEU A 66 3.55 16.82 -7.62
N ARG A 67 4.82 17.17 -7.38
CA ARG A 67 5.27 18.58 -7.33
C ARG A 67 5.13 19.28 -8.67
N GLN A 68 5.30 18.54 -9.77
CA GLN A 68 5.19 19.06 -11.13
C GLN A 68 3.76 18.99 -11.70
N ARG A 69 2.73 18.87 -10.85
CA ARG A 69 1.32 18.81 -11.25
C ARG A 69 0.83 20.02 -12.05
N GLN A 70 1.53 21.15 -12.00
CA GLN A 70 1.21 22.34 -12.79
C GLN A 70 1.44 22.15 -14.30
N ASP A 71 2.26 21.17 -14.69
CA ASP A 71 2.45 20.83 -16.10
C ASP A 71 1.18 20.14 -16.66
N PRO A 72 0.60 20.66 -17.76
CA PRO A 72 -0.61 20.10 -18.37
C PRO A 72 -0.44 18.64 -18.82
N SER A 73 0.77 18.25 -19.26
CA SER A 73 1.05 16.88 -19.68
C SER A 73 1.03 15.91 -18.49
N ILE A 74 1.66 16.28 -17.38
CA ILE A 74 1.74 15.47 -16.15
C ILE A 74 0.38 15.40 -15.45
N SER A 75 -0.33 16.53 -15.35
CA SER A 75 -1.65 16.57 -14.71
C SER A 75 -2.66 15.64 -15.38
N THR A 76 -2.61 15.52 -16.71
CA THR A 76 -3.48 14.59 -17.47
C THR A 76 -3.21 13.14 -17.09
N ILE A 77 -1.94 12.75 -16.95
CA ILE A 77 -1.53 11.41 -16.54
C ILE A 77 -1.96 11.14 -15.11
N LEU A 78 -1.71 12.07 -14.19
CA LEU A 78 -2.12 11.96 -12.80
C LEU A 78 -3.64 11.81 -12.67
N ARG A 79 -4.43 12.53 -13.47
CA ARG A 79 -5.90 12.41 -13.48
C ARG A 79 -6.37 11.03 -13.95
N LYS A 80 -5.71 10.45 -14.96
CA LYS A 80 -5.99 9.06 -15.38
C LYS A 80 -5.70 8.08 -14.26
N VAL A 81 -4.56 8.24 -13.57
CA VAL A 81 -4.18 7.41 -12.42
C VAL A 81 -5.16 7.56 -11.26
N GLU A 82 -5.59 8.78 -10.93
CA GLU A 82 -6.63 9.02 -9.93
C GLU A 82 -7.94 8.32 -10.29
N THR A 83 -8.37 8.43 -11.56
CA THR A 83 -9.58 7.76 -12.06
C THR A 83 -9.48 6.24 -11.94
N TYR A 84 -8.33 5.67 -12.31
CA TYR A 84 -8.04 4.25 -12.14
C TYR A 84 -8.14 3.83 -10.67
N ASN A 85 -7.51 4.60 -9.78
CA ASN A 85 -7.52 4.34 -8.36
C ASN A 85 -8.94 4.42 -7.79
N ARG A 86 -9.77 5.40 -8.15
CA ARG A 86 -11.19 5.44 -7.71
C ARG A 86 -11.95 4.18 -8.09
N ARG A 87 -11.69 3.66 -9.29
CA ARG A 87 -12.39 2.50 -9.83
C ARG A 87 -12.03 1.19 -9.12
N PHE A 88 -10.76 1.01 -8.73
CA PHE A 88 -10.27 -0.28 -8.23
C PHE A 88 -9.65 -0.24 -6.83
N GLY A 89 -9.37 0.93 -6.27
CA GLY A 89 -8.67 1.08 -5.00
C GLY A 89 -9.50 0.62 -3.80
N GLY A 90 -10.82 0.77 -3.88
CA GLY A 90 -11.78 0.26 -2.90
C GLY A 90 -12.21 -1.19 -3.09
N ARG A 91 -11.72 -1.90 -4.13
CA ARG A 91 -12.04 -3.34 -4.28
C ARG A 91 -11.45 -4.12 -3.11
N ASP A 92 -12.29 -4.94 -2.51
CA ASP A 92 -11.84 -5.91 -1.52
C ASP A 92 -11.11 -7.05 -2.22
N ASN A 93 -9.79 -6.94 -2.26
CA ASN A 93 -8.96 -8.05 -2.70
C ASN A 93 -9.04 -9.15 -1.64
N GLY A 94 -9.24 -10.40 -2.07
CA GLY A 94 -9.30 -11.55 -1.16
C GLY A 94 -8.10 -11.60 -0.21
N LEU A 95 -8.26 -12.28 0.94
CA LEU A 95 -7.26 -12.34 2.02
C LEU A 95 -5.84 -12.68 1.52
N ILE A 96 -5.74 -13.60 0.56
CA ILE A 96 -4.46 -14.02 -0.04
C ILE A 96 -3.72 -12.81 -0.66
N GLN A 97 -4.43 -11.97 -1.40
CA GLN A 97 -3.84 -10.79 -2.04
C GLN A 97 -3.44 -9.75 -0.99
N ARG A 98 -4.25 -9.57 0.07
CA ARG A 98 -3.89 -8.68 1.20
C ARG A 98 -2.59 -9.14 1.86
N MET A 99 -2.42 -10.43 2.09
CA MET A 99 -1.18 -10.99 2.65
C MET A 99 0.02 -10.77 1.72
N GLN A 100 -0.16 -10.85 0.40
CA GLN A 100 0.92 -10.60 -0.57
C GLN A 100 1.31 -9.11 -0.66
N ASP A 101 0.36 -8.21 -0.47
CA ASP A 101 0.59 -6.76 -0.52
C ASP A 101 1.08 -6.21 0.85
N LEU A 102 0.83 -6.95 1.93
CA LEU A 102 1.21 -6.62 3.32
C LEU A 102 2.67 -6.20 3.51
N PRO A 103 3.69 -6.97 3.08
CA PRO A 103 5.09 -6.61 3.34
C PRO A 103 5.47 -5.28 2.70
N PHE A 104 4.85 -4.94 1.57
CA PHE A 104 5.07 -3.65 0.92
C PHE A 104 4.45 -2.51 1.72
N PHE A 105 3.18 -2.63 2.13
CA PHE A 105 2.49 -1.61 2.92
C PHE A 105 3.19 -1.39 4.26
N LEU A 106 3.61 -2.45 4.95
CA LEU A 106 4.35 -2.35 6.21
C LEU A 106 5.69 -1.66 6.04
N ARG A 107 6.53 -2.12 5.09
CA ARG A 107 7.84 -1.48 4.83
C ARG A 107 7.69 0.00 4.53
N ARG A 108 6.66 0.36 3.79
CA ARG A 108 6.36 1.75 3.44
C ARG A 108 5.89 2.56 4.64
N LEU A 109 4.96 2.01 5.43
CA LEU A 109 4.47 2.65 6.66
C LEU A 109 5.61 2.86 7.67
N LEU A 110 6.47 1.86 7.87
CA LEU A 110 7.62 1.94 8.78
C LEU A 110 8.56 3.07 8.37
N ARG A 111 8.85 3.21 7.06
CA ARG A 111 9.67 4.32 6.56
C ARG A 111 9.01 5.68 6.79
N GLU A 112 7.69 5.78 6.58
CA GLU A 112 6.94 7.03 6.82
C GLU A 112 6.76 7.37 8.31
N LEU A 113 6.76 6.38 9.20
CA LEU A 113 6.77 6.57 10.65
C LEU A 113 8.14 7.05 11.15
N MET A 114 9.22 6.55 10.56
CA MET A 114 10.59 6.88 10.96
C MET A 114 11.03 8.27 10.45
N ASP A 115 10.30 8.87 9.51
CA ASP A 115 10.56 10.21 8.99
C ASP A 115 9.62 11.26 9.63
N PRO A 116 10.09 12.03 10.64
CA PRO A 116 9.25 12.93 11.44
C PRO A 116 8.66 14.10 10.64
N GLN A 117 9.20 14.42 9.46
CA GLN A 117 8.72 15.54 8.63
C GLN A 117 7.55 15.17 7.69
N ARG A 118 7.13 13.90 7.61
CA ARG A 118 6.03 13.46 6.72
C ARG A 118 4.66 13.59 7.38
N SER A 119 3.71 14.18 6.65
CA SER A 119 2.36 14.52 7.09
C SER A 119 1.38 13.32 7.03
N LEU A 120 1.67 12.22 7.72
CA LEU A 120 0.59 11.25 8.02
C LEU A 120 -0.48 11.97 8.86
N PRO A 121 -1.77 11.92 8.46
CA PRO A 121 -2.82 12.56 9.25
C PRO A 121 -2.80 12.06 10.69
N LEU A 122 -2.90 12.99 11.65
CA LEU A 122 -2.75 12.70 13.08
C LEU A 122 -3.66 11.55 13.57
N PHE A 123 -4.86 11.44 13.00
CA PHE A 123 -5.80 10.37 13.34
C PHE A 123 -5.29 8.96 12.97
N ILE A 124 -4.50 8.81 11.91
CA ILE A 124 -3.89 7.51 11.55
C ILE A 124 -2.76 7.20 12.51
N ARG A 125 -1.90 8.17 12.82
CA ARG A 125 -0.86 8.00 13.82
C ARG A 125 -1.46 7.58 15.16
N ALA A 126 -2.51 8.27 15.61
CA ALA A 126 -3.24 7.92 16.83
C ALA A 126 -3.84 6.51 16.78
N ARG A 127 -4.48 6.10 15.68
CA ARG A 127 -5.03 4.74 15.53
C ARG A 127 -3.96 3.66 15.50
N VAL A 128 -2.83 3.92 14.83
CA VAL A 128 -1.68 3.00 14.80
C VAL A 128 -1.08 2.89 16.21
N TYR A 129 -0.82 4.00 16.89
CA TYR A 129 -0.31 3.97 18.26
C TYR A 129 -1.29 3.29 19.23
N LEU A 130 -2.59 3.56 19.13
CA LEU A 130 -3.61 2.88 19.93
C LEU A 130 -3.61 1.37 19.67
N ALA A 131 -3.57 0.93 18.40
CA ALA A 131 -3.50 -0.48 18.07
C ALA A 131 -2.22 -1.15 18.59
N MET A 132 -1.07 -0.47 18.51
CA MET A 132 0.19 -0.94 19.07
C MET A 132 0.16 -1.02 20.59
N ILE A 133 -0.40 -0.01 21.27
CA ILE A 133 -0.55 0.03 22.73
C ILE A 133 -1.51 -1.07 23.20
N LEU A 134 -2.67 -1.24 22.56
CA LEU A 134 -3.62 -2.30 22.89
C LEU A 134 -3.01 -3.69 22.68
N SER A 135 -2.25 -3.87 21.60
CA SER A 135 -1.51 -5.12 21.35
C SER A 135 -0.45 -5.38 22.42
N ALA A 136 0.30 -4.35 22.85
CA ALA A 136 1.30 -4.49 23.90
C ALA A 136 0.66 -4.75 25.28
N ILE A 137 -0.46 -4.09 25.60
CA ILE A 137 -1.24 -4.34 26.82
C ILE A 137 -1.74 -5.78 26.84
N TYR A 138 -2.22 -6.28 25.70
CA TYR A 138 -2.64 -7.67 25.58
C TYR A 138 -1.48 -8.63 25.82
N ILE A 139 -0.35 -8.48 25.11
CA ILE A 139 0.83 -9.36 25.24
C ILE A 139 1.45 -9.34 26.65
N LEU A 140 1.37 -8.20 27.36
CA LEU A 140 1.91 -8.05 28.72
C LEU A 140 0.88 -8.40 29.81
N SER A 141 -0.37 -8.70 29.44
CA SER A 141 -1.43 -9.04 30.38
C SER A 141 -1.21 -10.45 30.92
N PRO A 142 -1.21 -10.66 32.24
CA PRO A 142 -1.12 -12.00 32.84
C PRO A 142 -2.43 -12.82 32.68
N VAL A 143 -3.41 -12.28 31.95
CA VAL A 143 -4.72 -12.90 31.69
C VAL A 143 -4.87 -13.07 30.18
N ASP A 144 -4.38 -14.20 29.68
CA ASP A 144 -4.62 -14.64 28.30
C ASP A 144 -5.99 -15.34 28.20
N PHE A 145 -6.63 -15.25 27.04
CA PHE A 145 -7.90 -15.94 26.75
C PHE A 145 -7.75 -17.47 26.84
N ILE A 146 -6.52 -17.99 26.73
CA ILE A 146 -6.15 -19.39 26.87
C ILE A 146 -5.06 -19.49 27.95
N PRO A 147 -5.31 -20.11 29.12
CA PRO A 147 -4.30 -20.22 30.15
C PRO A 147 -3.12 -21.09 29.68
N GLU A 148 -1.95 -20.46 29.53
CA GLU A 148 -0.69 -21.10 29.11
C GLU A 148 -0.35 -22.33 29.96
N ALA A 149 -0.74 -22.30 31.24
CA ALA A 149 -0.53 -23.35 32.22
C ALA A 149 -1.22 -24.69 31.90
N ILE A 150 -2.18 -24.72 30.97
CA ILE A 150 -2.96 -25.94 30.66
C ILE A 150 -2.63 -26.50 29.26
N LEU A 151 -2.14 -25.68 28.32
CA LEU A 151 -2.11 -26.02 26.89
C LEU A 151 -0.76 -25.82 26.16
N GLY A 152 0.31 -25.38 26.84
CA GLY A 152 1.66 -25.30 26.25
C GLY A 152 1.74 -24.39 25.01
N ILE A 153 2.27 -24.91 23.89
CA ILE A 153 2.50 -24.19 22.61
C ILE A 153 1.26 -23.46 22.07
N ILE A 154 0.05 -23.90 22.45
CA ILE A 154 -1.22 -23.30 22.02
C ILE A 154 -1.44 -21.90 22.63
N GLY A 155 -0.83 -21.57 23.77
CA GLY A 155 -0.87 -20.22 24.35
C GLY A 155 -0.26 -19.17 23.41
N TYR A 156 0.92 -19.47 22.85
CA TYR A 156 1.60 -18.61 21.87
C TYR A 156 0.84 -18.41 20.55
N LEU A 157 -0.16 -19.26 20.26
CA LEU A 157 -0.98 -19.12 19.07
C LEU A 157 -1.87 -17.87 19.17
N ASP A 158 -2.36 -17.54 20.36
CA ASP A 158 -3.23 -16.38 20.59
C ASP A 158 -2.46 -15.07 20.33
N ASP A 159 -1.25 -14.96 20.88
CA ASP A 159 -0.32 -13.85 20.62
C ASP A 159 0.00 -13.68 19.14
N LEU A 160 0.27 -14.79 18.44
CA LEU A 160 0.57 -14.78 17.01
C LEU A 160 -0.65 -14.29 16.19
N ILE A 161 -1.85 -14.73 16.56
CA ILE A 161 -3.09 -14.32 15.91
C ILE A 161 -3.34 -12.83 16.14
N ILE A 162 -3.15 -12.35 17.36
CA ILE A 162 -3.39 -10.94 17.69
C ILE A 162 -2.38 -10.04 17.02
N LEU A 163 -1.09 -10.42 17.01
CA LEU A 163 -0.07 -9.73 16.24
C LEU A 163 -0.44 -9.67 14.75
N LEU A 164 -0.87 -10.80 14.16
CA LEU A 164 -1.30 -10.86 12.76
C LEU A 164 -2.50 -9.95 12.49
N VAL A 165 -3.51 -9.97 13.36
CA VAL A 165 -4.70 -9.11 13.24
C VAL A 165 -4.32 -7.64 13.34
N CYS A 166 -3.48 -7.25 14.30
CA CYS A 166 -2.97 -5.89 14.44
C CYS A 166 -2.21 -5.45 13.19
N VAL A 167 -1.32 -6.30 12.67
CA VAL A 167 -0.55 -6.03 11.45
C VAL A 167 -1.47 -5.85 10.23
N LEU A 168 -2.44 -6.74 10.05
CA LEU A 168 -3.42 -6.64 8.96
C LEU A 168 -4.30 -5.39 9.10
N HIS A 169 -4.71 -5.05 10.32
CA HIS A 169 -5.49 -3.84 10.61
C HIS A 169 -4.71 -2.57 10.25
N VAL A 170 -3.45 -2.48 10.70
CA VAL A 170 -2.58 -1.35 10.40
C VAL A 170 -2.33 -1.23 8.89
N ALA A 171 -2.11 -2.34 8.18
CA ALA A 171 -1.94 -2.33 6.73
C ALA A 171 -3.22 -1.91 5.99
N ALA A 172 -4.40 -2.33 6.45
CA ALA A 172 -5.68 -1.93 5.89
C ALA A 172 -5.94 -0.42 6.11
N LEU A 173 -5.64 0.10 7.30
CA LEU A 173 -5.68 1.54 7.57
C LEU A 173 -4.71 2.29 6.65
N TYR A 174 -3.48 1.81 6.50
CA TYR A 174 -2.51 2.50 5.65
C TYR A 174 -2.95 2.50 4.17
N ARG A 175 -3.48 1.37 3.68
CA ARG A 175 -4.05 1.28 2.33
C ARG A 175 -5.21 2.26 2.12
N SER A 176 -6.12 2.40 3.08
CA SER A 176 -7.26 3.34 2.96
C SER A 176 -6.79 4.79 2.87
N VAL A 177 -5.69 5.13 3.54
CA VAL A 177 -5.08 6.47 3.48
C VAL A 177 -4.44 6.73 2.13
N LEU A 178 -3.69 5.76 1.60
CA LEU A 178 -3.12 5.88 0.25
C LEU A 178 -4.22 5.99 -0.80
N TYR A 179 -5.30 5.23 -0.64
CA TYR A 179 -6.49 5.33 -1.49
C TYR A 179 -7.12 6.71 -1.39
N PHE A 180 -7.33 7.27 -0.20
CA PHE A 180 -7.91 8.61 -0.05
C PHE A 180 -7.01 9.69 -0.69
N ARG A 181 -5.69 9.59 -0.50
CA ARG A 181 -4.72 10.54 -1.06
C ARG A 181 -4.60 10.49 -2.59
N HIS A 182 -4.69 9.30 -3.18
CA HIS A 182 -4.37 9.09 -4.61
C HIS A 182 -5.55 8.60 -5.46
N GLY A 183 -6.68 8.26 -4.84
CA GLY A 183 -7.97 8.12 -5.50
C GLY A 183 -8.61 9.48 -5.77
N GLY A 184 -8.32 10.49 -4.94
CA GLY A 184 -8.93 11.81 -5.05
C GLY A 184 -10.38 11.80 -4.57
N SER A 185 -10.80 12.93 -3.98
CA SER A 185 -12.13 13.14 -3.42
C SER A 185 -13.25 13.11 -4.46
#